data_AF-A0A2G2DX21-F1
#
_entry.id   AF-A0A2G2DX21-F1
#
_cell.length_a   1.000
_cell.length_b   1.000
_cell.length_c   1.000
_cell.angle_alpha   90.00
_cell.angle_beta   90.00
_cell.angle_gamma   90.00
#
_symmetry.space_group_name_H-M   'P 1'
#
loop_
_entity.id
_entity.type
_entity.pdbx_description
1 polymer ?
#
loop_
_entity_poly.entity_id
_entity_poly.type
_entity_poly.pdbx_seq_one_letter_code
_entity_poly.pdbx_strand_id
1 'polypeptide(L)'
;MTKSHFSLIITYGIVISLIFTACGSEKPVRKESNNGFQTPEFAPESKPKLKVEDRSEMDISCVDSSKINREEICYDLYDPVCGCDSITYSNDCHARKNGVQKWVQGACK
;
A
#
# COMPACT_ATOMS: atom_id res chain seq x y z
N MET A 1 -26.69 -51.81 2.66
CA MET A 1 -26.63 -50.34 2.49
C MET A 1 -27.13 -49.69 3.77
N THR A 2 -26.44 -49.93 4.89
CA THR A 2 -25.37 -49.08 5.48
C THR A 2 -25.89 -47.76 6.08
N LYS A 3 -26.70 -47.88 7.15
CA LYS A 3 -27.08 -46.77 8.07
C LYS A 3 -25.87 -45.91 8.53
N SER A 4 -24.66 -46.49 8.52
CA SER A 4 -23.41 -45.80 8.85
C SER A 4 -22.97 -44.76 7.81
N HIS A 5 -23.21 -45.00 6.51
CA HIS A 5 -22.85 -44.04 5.46
C HIS A 5 -23.75 -42.79 5.47
N PHE A 6 -25.01 -42.94 5.87
CA PHE A 6 -25.96 -41.82 5.91
C PHE A 6 -25.58 -40.80 7.00
N SER A 7 -25.03 -41.27 8.12
CA SER A 7 -24.56 -40.41 9.22
C SER A 7 -23.33 -39.59 8.82
N LEU A 8 -22.41 -40.18 8.04
CA LEU A 8 -21.20 -39.49 7.58
C LEU A 8 -21.49 -38.36 6.58
N ILE A 9 -22.51 -38.54 5.73
CA ILE A 9 -22.89 -37.51 4.73
C ILE A 9 -23.52 -36.30 5.43
N ILE A 10 -24.35 -36.52 6.45
CA ILE A 10 -25.00 -35.45 7.21
C ILE A 10 -23.97 -34.64 8.00
N THR A 11 -23.02 -35.29 8.66
CA THR A 11 -21.99 -34.59 9.43
C THR A 11 -21.04 -33.79 8.52
N TYR A 12 -20.58 -34.36 7.41
CA TYR A 12 -19.74 -33.63 6.45
C TYR A 12 -20.48 -32.47 5.76
N GLY A 13 -21.76 -32.63 5.41
CA GLY A 13 -22.56 -31.57 4.79
C GLY A 13 -22.77 -30.35 5.71
N ILE A 14 -23.01 -30.59 7.00
CA ILE A 14 -23.14 -29.51 8.00
C ILE A 14 -21.79 -28.80 8.21
N VAL A 15 -20.68 -29.54 8.31
CA VAL A 15 -19.34 -28.95 8.46
C VAL A 15 -18.96 -28.10 7.24
N ILE A 16 -19.23 -28.57 6.02
CA ILE A 16 -18.97 -27.80 4.79
C ILE A 16 -19.77 -26.49 4.78
N SER A 17 -21.04 -26.52 5.21
CA SER A 17 -21.90 -25.32 5.23
C SER A 17 -21.41 -24.26 6.22
N LEU A 18 -20.80 -24.67 7.34
CA LEU A 18 -20.19 -23.74 8.31
C LEU A 18 -18.90 -23.09 7.78
N ILE A 19 -18.13 -23.79 6.95
CA ILE A 19 -16.86 -23.27 6.39
C ILE A 19 -17.11 -22.21 5.31
N PHE A 20 -18.20 -22.32 4.54
CA PHE A 20 -18.50 -21.37 3.45
C PHE A 20 -19.07 -20.00 3.89
N THR A 21 -19.45 -19.82 5.16
CA THR A 21 -20.07 -18.56 5.63
C THR A 21 -19.05 -17.45 5.96
N ALA A 22 -17.74 -17.70 5.83
CA ALA A 22 -16.69 -16.76 6.25
C ALA A 22 -16.01 -15.98 5.09
N CYS A 23 -16.74 -15.55 4.06
CA CYS A 23 -16.19 -14.59 3.09
C CYS A 23 -17.21 -13.50 2.68
N GLY A 24 -17.04 -12.32 3.28
CA GLY A 24 -17.72 -11.04 2.99
C GLY A 24 -17.50 -10.14 4.21
N SER A 25 -16.94 -8.93 4.15
CA SER A 25 -17.06 -7.90 3.10
C SER A 25 -15.92 -6.86 3.24
N GLU A 26 -15.43 -6.40 2.09
CA GLU A 26 -15.01 -5.01 1.79
C GLU A 26 -13.78 -4.41 2.49
N LYS A 27 -12.67 -4.34 1.74
CA LYS A 27 -11.57 -3.40 2.01
C LYS A 27 -12.00 -1.99 1.57
N PRO A 28 -11.85 -0.95 2.40
CA PRO A 28 -12.10 0.42 1.97
C PRO A 28 -10.97 0.89 1.02
N VAL A 29 -11.37 1.24 -0.21
CA VAL A 29 -10.55 2.04 -1.13
C VAL A 29 -10.48 3.46 -0.57
N ARG A 30 -9.32 3.88 -0.07
CA ARG A 30 -9.08 5.30 0.22
C ARG A 30 -8.65 6.01 -1.07
N LYS A 31 -9.61 6.67 -1.71
CA LYS A 31 -9.31 7.77 -2.63
C LYS A 31 -9.14 9.03 -1.82
N GLU A 32 -7.99 9.70 -1.94
CA GLU A 32 -7.89 11.15 -1.71
C GLU A 32 -6.93 11.69 -2.77
N SER A 33 -7.56 12.09 -3.88
CA SER A 33 -7.03 13.12 -4.78
C SER A 33 -7.48 14.45 -4.20
N ASN A 34 -6.53 15.22 -3.70
CA ASN A 34 -6.72 16.62 -3.39
C ASN A 34 -5.49 17.36 -3.89
N ASN A 35 -5.59 17.69 -5.18
CA ASN A 35 -4.97 18.87 -5.74
C ASN A 35 -5.24 20.06 -4.81
N GLY A 36 -4.20 20.50 -4.12
CA GLY A 36 -4.17 21.68 -3.27
C GLY A 36 -2.84 22.38 -3.49
N PHE A 37 -2.65 22.92 -4.69
CA PHE A 37 -1.57 23.85 -4.98
C PHE A 37 -1.86 25.17 -4.26
N GLN A 38 -1.22 25.38 -3.12
CA GLN A 38 -1.05 26.69 -2.51
C GLN A 38 0.40 26.86 -2.10
N THR A 39 1.16 27.51 -2.96
CA THR A 39 2.27 28.41 -2.59
C THR A 39 2.08 29.67 -3.44
N PRO A 40 2.67 30.85 -3.11
CA PRO A 40 3.59 31.15 -2.00
C PRO A 40 3.23 32.45 -1.26
N GLU A 41 3.40 32.51 0.07
CA GLU A 41 3.62 33.80 0.74
C GLU A 41 5.07 33.85 1.22
N PHE A 42 5.84 34.73 0.59
CA PHE A 42 7.20 35.09 0.98
C PHE A 42 7.17 35.88 2.29
N ALA A 43 7.80 35.34 3.34
CA ALA A 43 8.52 36.18 4.30
C ALA A 43 9.65 35.37 4.97
N PRO A 44 10.89 35.89 4.99
CA PRO A 44 12.02 35.30 5.71
C PRO A 44 12.05 35.75 7.18
N GLU A 45 13.01 35.19 7.94
CA GLU A 45 13.41 35.48 9.34
C GLU A 45 12.80 34.51 10.37
N SER A 46 13.53 33.79 11.23
CA SER A 46 14.90 33.87 11.74
C SER A 46 15.27 32.54 12.46
N LYS A 47 16.53 32.09 12.38
CA LYS A 47 17.12 30.99 13.20
C LYS A 47 17.62 31.56 14.56
N PRO A 48 17.98 30.77 15.60
CA PRO A 48 17.65 29.38 15.96
C PRO A 48 17.31 29.18 17.49
N LYS A 49 16.63 28.09 17.87
CA LYS A 49 16.79 27.50 19.23
C LYS A 49 16.55 25.98 19.21
N LEU A 50 17.62 25.26 19.54
CA LEU A 50 17.73 23.81 19.57
C LEU A 50 17.02 23.27 20.84
N LYS A 51 15.89 22.57 20.64
CA LYS A 51 15.38 21.52 21.52
C LYS A 51 14.91 20.40 20.59
N VAL A 52 15.74 19.36 20.48
CA VAL A 52 15.47 18.19 19.64
C VAL A 52 14.82 17.15 20.55
N GLU A 53 13.51 17.25 20.72
CA GLU A 53 12.63 16.12 21.03
C GLU A 53 11.31 16.38 20.30
N ASP A 54 10.91 15.40 19.48
CA ASP A 54 9.74 15.36 18.61
C ASP A 54 9.73 16.30 17.38
N ARG A 55 10.68 16.05 16.49
CA ARG A 55 10.68 16.51 15.10
C ARG A 55 11.18 15.34 14.25
N SER A 56 10.27 14.56 13.66
CA SER A 56 10.65 13.64 12.58
C SER A 56 11.08 14.49 11.39
N GLU A 57 12.38 14.74 11.37
CA GLU A 57 13.12 15.30 10.27
C GLU A 57 12.71 14.66 8.95
N MET A 58 12.65 15.54 7.96
CA MET A 58 12.90 15.31 6.55
C MET A 58 13.96 14.22 6.35
N ASP A 59 13.56 12.96 6.46
CA ASP A 59 14.40 11.85 6.04
C ASP A 59 14.46 11.90 4.51
N ILE A 60 15.66 12.20 4.06
CA ILE A 60 16.11 12.38 2.68
C ILE A 60 16.13 11.03 1.95
N SER A 61 15.79 9.93 2.61
CA SER A 61 15.62 8.64 1.99
C SER A 61 14.35 8.61 1.12
N CYS A 62 14.57 8.59 -0.20
CA CYS A 62 13.56 8.37 -1.22
C CYS A 62 12.96 6.95 -1.13
N VAL A 63 13.80 6.00 -0.72
CA VAL A 63 13.50 4.58 -0.57
C VAL A 63 13.69 4.17 0.89
N ASP A 64 12.65 3.58 1.45
CA ASP A 64 12.66 3.00 2.79
C ASP A 64 12.78 1.49 2.70
N SER A 65 13.98 1.01 3.03
CA SER A 65 14.31 -0.42 3.00
C SER A 65 13.42 -1.27 3.91
N SER A 66 12.85 -0.69 4.97
CA SER A 66 11.93 -1.42 5.87
C SER A 66 10.57 -1.71 5.24
N LYS A 67 10.23 -1.02 4.14
CA LYS A 67 8.97 -1.16 3.40
C LYS A 67 9.10 -2.04 2.15
N ILE A 68 10.28 -2.56 1.85
CA ILE A 68 10.48 -3.48 0.72
C ILE A 68 9.74 -4.79 1.02
N ASN A 69 8.74 -5.13 0.21
CA ASN A 69 7.96 -6.34 0.37
C ASN A 69 7.99 -7.20 -0.89
N ARG A 70 8.91 -8.17 -0.96
CA ARG A 70 9.04 -9.05 -2.14
C ARG A 70 7.81 -9.93 -2.39
N GLU A 71 7.00 -10.17 -1.37
CA GLU A 71 5.79 -10.99 -1.42
C GLU A 71 4.54 -10.19 -1.81
N GLU A 72 4.61 -8.85 -1.89
CA GLU A 72 3.48 -8.03 -2.35
C GLU A 72 3.13 -8.40 -3.79
N ILE A 73 1.88 -8.79 -4.00
CA ILE A 73 1.33 -9.08 -5.33
C ILE A 73 0.83 -7.76 -5.90
N CYS A 74 1.42 -7.35 -7.03
CA CYS A 74 0.99 -6.18 -7.79
C CYS A 74 0.13 -6.60 -8.97
N TYR A 75 -0.73 -5.68 -9.38
CA TYR A 75 -1.54 -5.83 -10.58
C TYR A 75 -0.70 -5.53 -11.83
N ASP A 76 -1.06 -6.13 -12.97
CA ASP A 76 -0.26 -6.07 -14.22
C ASP A 76 -0.60 -4.87 -15.13
N LEU A 77 -1.49 -3.98 -14.71
CA LEU A 77 -1.80 -2.75 -15.46
C LEU A 77 -0.55 -1.88 -15.56
N TYR A 78 -0.18 -1.54 -16.80
CA TYR A 78 0.93 -0.64 -17.08
C TYR A 78 0.47 0.82 -16.97
N ASP A 79 0.96 1.52 -15.95
CA ASP A 79 0.71 2.93 -15.68
C ASP A 79 1.97 3.54 -15.06
N PRO A 80 2.99 3.88 -15.87
CA PRO A 80 4.36 4.05 -15.39
C PRO A 80 4.50 5.24 -14.45
N VAL A 81 5.35 5.08 -13.43
CA VAL A 81 5.69 6.14 -12.48
C VAL A 81 7.20 6.28 -12.35
N CYS A 82 7.68 7.51 -12.15
CA CYS A 82 9.08 7.82 -11.91
C CYS A 82 9.28 8.01 -10.41
N GLY A 83 10.01 7.08 -9.79
CA GLY A 83 10.34 7.13 -8.37
C GLY A 83 11.29 8.27 -8.02
N CYS A 84 11.32 8.66 -6.75
CA CYS A 84 12.29 9.63 -6.23
C CYS A 84 13.75 9.13 -6.26
N ASP A 85 13.96 7.85 -6.55
CA ASP A 85 15.25 7.22 -6.85
C ASP A 85 15.62 7.28 -8.34
N SER A 86 14.84 7.99 -9.15
CA SER A 86 15.02 8.11 -10.61
C SER A 86 14.86 6.78 -11.36
N ILE A 87 14.18 5.79 -10.76
CA ILE A 87 13.83 4.53 -11.42
C ILE A 87 12.39 4.61 -11.92
N THR A 88 12.16 4.14 -13.15
CA THR A 88 10.80 3.99 -13.69
C THR A 88 10.23 2.63 -13.26
N TYR A 89 9.07 2.66 -12.62
CA TYR A 89 8.30 1.48 -12.24
C TYR A 89 7.10 1.30 -13.16
N SER A 90 6.73 0.05 -13.44
CA SER A 90 5.60 -0.27 -14.34
C SER A 90 4.26 0.29 -13.85
N ASN A 91 4.09 0.44 -12.53
CA ASN A 91 2.98 1.11 -11.87
C ASN A 91 3.35 1.50 -10.43
N ASP A 92 2.46 2.23 -9.76
CA ASP A 92 2.62 2.68 -8.37
C ASP A 92 2.80 1.51 -7.38
N CYS A 93 2.13 0.38 -7.62
CA CYS A 93 2.28 -0.80 -6.77
C CYS A 93 3.72 -1.31 -6.81
N HIS A 94 4.32 -1.41 -7.99
CA HIS A 94 5.71 -1.83 -8.13
C HIS A 94 6.68 -0.84 -7.48
N ALA A 95 6.41 0.47 -7.53
CA ALA A 95 7.22 1.47 -6.81
C ALA A 95 7.15 1.25 -5.29
N ARG A 96 5.94 1.17 -4.73
CA ARG A 96 5.71 0.93 -3.29
C ARG A 96 6.33 -0.38 -2.82
N LYS A 97 6.19 -1.47 -3.59
CA LYS A 97 6.78 -2.78 -3.32
C LYS A 97 8.29 -2.72 -3.11
N ASN A 98 8.96 -1.80 -3.82
CA ASN A 98 10.39 -1.55 -3.72
C ASN A 98 10.76 -0.53 -2.64
N GLY A 99 9.83 -0.15 -1.76
CA GLY A 99 10.08 0.78 -0.66
C GLY A 99 10.14 2.24 -1.08
N VAL A 100 9.87 2.56 -2.35
CA VAL A 100 9.82 3.95 -2.85
C VAL A 100 8.63 4.63 -2.19
N GLN A 101 8.83 5.79 -1.59
CA GLN A 101 7.77 6.51 -0.86
C GLN A 101 7.16 7.67 -1.66
N LYS A 102 7.86 8.16 -2.69
CA LYS A 102 7.42 9.28 -3.53
C LYS A 102 7.68 8.99 -4.99
N TRP A 103 6.73 9.35 -5.85
CA TRP A 103 6.88 9.20 -7.29
C TRP A 103 6.02 10.24 -8.02
N VAL A 104 6.34 10.47 -9.29
CA VAL A 104 5.54 11.27 -10.21
C VAL A 104 4.97 10.40 -11.32
N GLN A 105 3.87 10.83 -11.91
CA GLN A 105 3.23 10.12 -13.02
C GLN A 105 4.07 10.19 -14.29
N GLY A 106 4.14 9.08 -15.02
CA GLY A 106 4.96 8.90 -16.22
C GLY A 106 6.34 8.31 -15.93
N ALA A 107 7.02 7.86 -16.99
CA ALA A 107 8.39 7.38 -16.92
C ALA A 107 9.38 8.53 -16.62
N CYS A 108 10.54 8.18 -16.06
CA CYS A 108 11.66 9.11 -15.90
C CYS A 108 12.19 9.59 -17.27
N LYS A 109 12.79 10.78 -17.29
CA LYS A 109 13.35 11.42 -18.50
C LYS A 109 14.84 11.21 -18.62
#